data_AF-A0A8T7DD99-F1
#
_entry.id   AF-A0A8T7DD99-F1
#
_cell.length_a   1.000
_cell.length_b   1.000
_cell.length_c   1.000
_cell.angle_alpha   90.00
_cell.angle_beta   90.00
_cell.angle_gamma   90.00
#
_symmetry.space_group_name_H-M   'P 1'
#
loop_
_entity.id
_entity.type
_entity.pdbx_description
1 polymer ?
#
loop_
_entity_poly.entity_id
_entity_poly.type
_entity_poly.pdbx_seq_one_letter_code
_entity_poly.pdbx_strand_id
1 'polypeptide(L)'
;MIIVVIYFEPFLIIQHEIQKFPSSKQIAVIVNDSDPLSIKIATYYQQARNIPAENIIHVNFKSEKDFLDSETFENIFKFVKENTPSQVQGYVLTWMKPYRVGCMSITMAFATGYDLEFCPKKIQGIKCKIPKNNPFYAQHGVMPWNDYKLRPTMLLAAETFDLAKELIDRGVASDSQQPDGTAYLLSTSDKNRNIRARKYDEIQKKWYSSKLQVKVLNQDFLLNEKDVMFYFTGKAHVKHLDTLKFIPGAVADHLTSFGGQMKSAEQGGQMSSLRWLESGATGSYG
;
A
#
# COMPACT_ATOMS: atom_id res chain seq x y z
N MET A 1 13.77 -4.92 2.21
CA MET A 1 12.34 -5.00 1.89
C MET A 1 12.13 -5.55 0.49
N ILE A 2 11.78 -6.83 0.35
CA ILE A 2 11.29 -7.38 -0.91
C ILE A 2 9.77 -7.23 -0.85
N ILE A 3 9.21 -6.18 -1.46
CA ILE A 3 7.77 -6.15 -1.72
C ILE A 3 7.58 -6.90 -3.03
N VAL A 4 6.90 -8.05 -2.98
CA VAL A 4 6.34 -8.65 -4.18
C VAL A 4 5.18 -7.77 -4.60
N VAL A 5 5.42 -6.85 -5.54
CA VAL A 5 4.35 -6.07 -6.15
C VAL A 5 3.66 -6.97 -7.17
N ILE A 6 2.54 -7.57 -6.77
CA ILE A 6 1.68 -8.32 -7.69
C ILE A 6 0.89 -7.31 -8.52
N TYR A 7 1.38 -6.99 -9.71
CA TYR A 7 0.65 -6.20 -10.69
C TYR A 7 -0.43 -7.07 -11.37
N PHE A 8 -1.67 -6.58 -11.41
CA PHE A 8 -2.79 -7.22 -12.10
C PHE A 8 -3.20 -6.39 -13.32
N GLU A 9 -2.68 -6.67 -14.53
CA GLU A 9 -3.18 -6.14 -15.83
C GLU A 9 -2.85 -7.15 -16.98
N PRO A 10 -3.42 -7.00 -18.20
CA PRO A 10 -3.64 -8.11 -19.14
C PRO A 10 -2.43 -8.54 -19.98
N PHE A 11 -1.24 -7.95 -19.79
CA PHE A 11 -0.01 -8.42 -20.43
C PHE A 11 1.10 -8.49 -19.38
N LEU A 12 1.51 -9.71 -19.03
CA LEU A 12 2.33 -10.00 -17.86
C LEU A 12 3.68 -10.60 -18.31
N ILE A 13 4.71 -9.76 -18.41
CA ILE A 13 6.10 -10.19 -18.62
C ILE A 13 6.62 -10.82 -17.30
N ILE A 14 7.11 -12.06 -17.39
CA ILE A 14 7.81 -12.75 -16.29
C ILE A 14 9.27 -12.34 -16.37
N GLN A 15 9.83 -11.75 -15.30
CA GLN A 15 11.26 -11.82 -15.09
C GLN A 15 11.59 -12.17 -13.64
N HIS A 16 12.51 -13.13 -13.51
CA HIS A 16 13.19 -13.56 -12.29
C HIS A 16 14.22 -12.52 -11.82
N GLU A 17 13.88 -11.23 -11.87
CA GLU A 17 14.74 -10.20 -11.30
C GLU A 17 14.21 -9.84 -9.93
N ILE A 18 15.00 -10.14 -8.90
CA ILE A 18 14.80 -9.58 -7.57
C ILE A 18 14.92 -8.07 -7.76
N GLN A 19 13.79 -7.38 -7.86
CA GLN A 19 13.77 -5.93 -7.91
C GLN A 19 14.33 -5.47 -6.56
N LYS A 20 15.60 -5.05 -6.57
CA LYS A 20 16.32 -4.61 -5.38
C LYS A 20 15.67 -3.31 -4.94
N PHE A 21 14.67 -3.43 -4.08
CA PHE A 21 13.93 -2.30 -3.54
C PHE A 21 14.91 -1.34 -2.87
N PRO A 22 14.63 -0.03 -2.87
CA PRO A 22 15.49 0.96 -2.23
C PRO A 22 15.93 0.52 -0.84
N SER A 23 17.25 0.50 -0.63
CA SER A 23 17.87 0.34 0.68
C SER A 23 17.39 1.44 1.63
N SER A 24 17.67 1.31 2.93
CA SER A 24 17.33 2.34 3.93
C SER A 24 17.82 3.75 3.53
N LYS A 25 18.96 3.83 2.82
CA LYS A 25 19.54 5.07 2.30
C LYS A 25 18.74 5.73 1.18
N GLN A 26 17.85 4.98 0.53
CA GLN A 26 17.08 5.41 -0.64
C GLN A 26 15.60 5.67 -0.32
N ILE A 27 15.23 5.64 0.96
CA ILE A 27 13.90 5.98 1.44
C ILE A 27 13.98 7.24 2.28
N ALA A 28 13.11 8.22 2.03
CA ALA A 28 12.86 9.31 2.96
C ALA A 28 11.57 9.08 3.75
N VAL A 29 11.62 9.42 5.03
CA VAL A 29 10.49 9.33 5.95
C VAL A 29 9.97 10.74 6.18
N ILE A 30 8.71 10.97 5.86
CA ILE A 30 8.05 12.24 6.02
C ILE A 30 7.28 12.21 7.34
N VAL A 31 7.56 13.19 8.20
CA VAL A 31 7.04 13.28 9.58
C VAL A 31 6.17 14.52 9.70
N ASN A 32 4.95 14.37 10.21
CA ASN A 32 4.13 15.53 10.56
C ASN A 32 4.34 15.90 12.02
N ASP A 33 5.01 17.02 12.28
CA ASP A 33 5.34 17.48 13.64
C ASP A 33 4.12 17.92 14.46
N SER A 34 2.98 18.17 13.79
CA SER A 34 1.71 18.44 14.46
C SER A 34 0.98 17.16 14.91
N ASP A 35 1.49 15.97 14.58
CA ASP A 35 0.91 14.68 14.96
C ASP A 35 1.90 13.88 15.85
N PRO A 36 1.66 13.81 17.18
CA PRO A 36 2.51 13.06 18.10
C PRO A 36 2.65 11.57 17.76
N LEU A 37 1.64 10.96 17.12
CA LEU A 37 1.73 9.58 16.68
C LEU A 37 2.67 9.47 15.47
N SER A 38 2.60 10.41 14.52
CA SER A 38 3.52 10.47 13.37
C SER A 38 4.98 10.54 13.80
N ILE A 39 5.29 11.39 14.80
CA ILE A 39 6.64 11.50 15.36
C ILE A 39 7.10 10.14 15.93
N LYS A 40 6.29 9.50 16.79
CA LYS A 40 6.64 8.20 17.39
C LYS A 40 6.87 7.12 16.35
N ILE A 41 5.99 7.03 15.34
CA ILE A 41 6.11 6.07 14.24
C ILE A 41 7.39 6.32 13.46
N ALA A 42 7.69 7.57 13.09
CA ALA A 42 8.88 7.93 12.35
C ALA A 42 10.17 7.60 13.12
N THR A 43 10.24 7.94 14.40
CA THR A 43 11.39 7.64 15.25
C THR A 43 11.64 6.14 15.33
N TYR A 44 10.59 5.35 15.58
CA TYR A 44 10.74 3.89 15.66
C TYR A 44 11.12 3.28 14.31
N TYR A 45 10.47 3.71 13.22
CA TYR A 45 10.76 3.23 11.87
C TYR A 45 12.18 3.56 11.41
N GLN A 46 12.67 4.76 11.72
CA GLN A 46 14.04 5.19 11.46
C GLN A 46 15.04 4.24 12.13
N GLN A 47 14.86 3.98 13.43
CA GLN A 47 15.73 3.09 14.21
C GLN A 47 15.66 1.66 13.68
N ALA A 48 14.46 1.11 13.51
CA ALA A 48 14.25 -0.27 13.09
C ALA A 48 14.82 -0.57 11.69
N ARG A 49 14.84 0.42 10.79
CA ARG A 49 15.33 0.27 9.40
C ARG A 49 16.69 0.89 9.15
N ASN A 50 17.33 1.51 10.13
CA ASN A 50 18.57 2.28 9.98
C ASN A 50 18.47 3.32 8.85
N ILE A 51 17.39 4.11 8.85
CA ILE A 51 17.20 5.21 7.89
C ILE A 51 18.16 6.36 8.28
N PRO A 52 18.99 6.89 7.35
CA PRO A 52 19.88 8.02 7.63
C PRO A 52 19.12 9.24 8.18
N ALA A 53 19.76 10.03 9.03
CA ALA A 53 19.15 11.22 9.60
C ALA A 53 18.79 12.25 8.51
N GLU A 54 19.60 12.40 7.46
CA GLU A 54 19.29 13.29 6.33
C GLU A 54 18.05 12.87 5.53
N ASN A 55 17.56 11.63 5.71
CA ASN A 55 16.38 11.12 5.03
C ASN A 55 15.10 11.34 5.86
N ILE A 56 15.16 11.96 7.04
CA ILE A 56 13.98 12.31 7.83
C ILE A 56 13.60 13.75 7.50
N ILE A 57 12.41 13.93 6.92
CA ILE A 57 11.92 15.23 6.47
C ILE A 57 10.70 15.61 7.29
N HIS A 58 10.82 16.70 8.02
CA HIS A 58 9.79 17.22 8.90
C HIS A 58 8.90 18.22 8.18
N VAL A 59 7.59 18.01 8.26
CA VAL A 59 6.55 18.92 7.76
C VAL A 59 5.58 19.24 8.89
N ASN A 60 4.83 20.33 8.73
CA ASN A 60 3.89 20.74 9.76
C ASN A 60 2.54 21.14 9.14
N PHE A 61 1.50 20.39 9.47
CA PHE A 61 0.12 20.71 9.09
C PHE A 61 -0.89 20.07 10.05
N LYS A 62 -2.10 20.64 10.12
CA LYS A 62 -3.19 20.09 10.94
C LYS A 62 -3.70 18.77 10.38
N SER A 63 -3.71 17.70 11.19
CA SER A 63 -4.12 16.33 10.82
C SER A 63 -5.58 16.00 11.17
N GLU A 64 -6.40 17.00 11.48
CA GLU A 64 -7.79 16.81 11.93
C GLU A 64 -8.74 16.35 10.81
N LYS A 65 -8.45 16.75 9.57
CA LYS A 65 -9.27 16.46 8.38
C LYS A 65 -8.75 15.24 7.63
N ASP A 66 -9.64 14.61 6.86
CA ASP A 66 -9.31 13.46 6.01
C ASP A 66 -8.55 13.86 4.73
N PHE A 67 -8.54 15.16 4.38
CA PHE A 67 -7.94 15.68 3.15
C PHE A 67 -7.15 16.96 3.37
N LEU A 68 -6.15 17.19 2.52
CA LEU A 68 -5.53 18.49 2.26
C LEU A 68 -6.16 19.11 1.01
N ASP A 69 -6.33 20.43 1.01
CA ASP A 69 -6.53 21.19 -0.22
C ASP A 69 -5.23 21.22 -1.05
N SER A 70 -5.36 21.50 -2.35
CA SER A 70 -4.25 21.43 -3.29
C SER A 70 -3.17 22.48 -3.01
N GLU A 71 -3.55 23.69 -2.59
CA GLU A 71 -2.60 24.77 -2.31
C GLU A 71 -1.71 24.44 -1.10
N THR A 72 -2.34 23.99 0.00
CA THR A 72 -1.62 23.53 1.19
C THR A 72 -0.71 22.35 0.85
N PHE A 73 -1.21 21.38 0.08
CA PHE A 73 -0.40 20.24 -0.34
C PHE A 73 0.78 20.66 -1.22
N GLU A 74 0.59 21.54 -2.21
CA GLU A 74 1.65 21.97 -3.11
C GLU A 74 2.79 22.66 -2.37
N ASN A 75 2.48 23.46 -1.35
CA ASN A 75 3.48 24.07 -0.46
C ASN A 75 4.28 23.01 0.32
N ILE A 76 3.60 22.04 0.92
CA ILE A 76 4.25 20.92 1.63
C ILE A 76 5.10 20.09 0.67
N PHE A 77 4.56 19.76 -0.50
CA PHE A 77 5.24 18.92 -1.48
C PHE A 77 6.46 19.61 -2.09
N LYS A 78 6.41 20.92 -2.30
CA LYS A 78 7.56 21.72 -2.70
C LYS A 78 8.67 21.63 -1.65
N PHE A 79 8.35 21.90 -0.38
CA PHE A 79 9.31 21.78 0.72
C PHE A 79 9.92 20.38 0.81
N VAL A 80 9.10 19.33 0.73
CA VAL A 80 9.57 17.94 0.76
C VAL A 80 10.53 17.66 -0.39
N LYS A 81 10.20 18.07 -1.62
CA LYS A 81 11.09 17.89 -2.78
C LYS A 81 12.43 18.61 -2.61
N GLU A 82 12.42 19.84 -2.11
CA GLU A 82 13.63 20.64 -1.90
C GLU A 82 14.54 20.05 -0.82
N ASN A 83 13.96 19.38 0.18
CA ASN A 83 14.68 18.74 1.28
C ASN A 83 14.94 17.23 1.06
N THR A 84 14.55 16.68 -0.09
CA THR A 84 14.76 15.25 -0.39
C THR A 84 16.16 15.01 -0.94
N PRO A 85 17.01 14.20 -0.27
CA PRO A 85 18.32 13.85 -0.78
C PRO A 85 18.26 13.16 -2.15
N SER A 86 19.27 13.38 -2.99
CA SER A 86 19.26 12.96 -4.40
C SER A 86 19.21 11.43 -4.58
N GLN A 87 19.69 10.67 -3.60
CA GLN A 87 19.65 9.21 -3.61
C GLN A 87 18.26 8.61 -3.34
N VAL A 88 17.33 9.41 -2.80
CA VAL A 88 16.01 8.93 -2.39
C VAL A 88 15.14 8.58 -3.59
N GLN A 89 14.62 7.35 -3.57
CA GLN A 89 13.79 6.74 -4.60
C GLN A 89 12.33 6.61 -4.20
N GLY A 90 12.00 6.69 -2.90
CA GLY A 90 10.64 6.49 -2.40
C GLY A 90 10.39 7.21 -1.08
N TYR A 91 9.12 7.38 -0.75
CA TYR A 91 8.68 8.06 0.46
C TYR A 91 7.87 7.14 1.38
N VAL A 92 8.01 7.38 2.68
CA VAL A 92 7.17 6.80 3.73
C VAL A 92 6.53 7.93 4.50
N LEU A 93 5.21 8.04 4.42
CA LEU A 93 4.43 8.98 5.20
C LEU A 93 4.05 8.29 6.52
N THR A 94 4.16 8.97 7.66
CA THR A 94 4.04 8.33 8.99
C THR A 94 2.79 8.72 9.76
N TRP A 95 1.82 9.36 9.11
CA TRP A 95 0.55 9.74 9.72
C TRP A 95 -0.61 8.92 9.12
N MET A 96 -1.75 8.91 9.80
CA MET A 96 -2.98 8.29 9.29
C MET A 96 -3.90 9.28 8.57
N LYS A 97 -3.95 10.53 9.05
CA LYS A 97 -4.74 11.61 8.44
C LYS A 97 -3.87 12.85 8.22
N PRO A 98 -4.08 13.56 7.10
CA PRO A 98 -5.00 13.28 6.00
C PRO A 98 -4.47 12.14 5.09
N TYR A 99 -5.39 11.45 4.41
CA TYR A 99 -5.06 10.38 3.46
C TYR A 99 -5.45 10.74 2.00
N ARG A 100 -5.89 11.99 1.77
CA ARG A 100 -6.27 12.52 0.46
C ARG A 100 -5.71 13.91 0.21
N VAL A 101 -5.53 14.23 -1.06
CA VAL A 101 -5.32 15.59 -1.56
C VAL A 101 -6.37 15.83 -2.63
N GLY A 102 -7.38 16.64 -2.33
CA GLY A 102 -8.57 16.78 -3.19
C GLY A 102 -9.19 15.42 -3.58
N CYS A 103 -9.08 15.06 -4.86
CA CYS A 103 -9.58 13.78 -5.40
C CYS A 103 -8.57 12.61 -5.28
N MET A 104 -7.28 12.89 -5.12
CA MET A 104 -6.20 11.90 -5.17
C MET A 104 -5.97 11.28 -3.79
N SER A 105 -5.50 10.03 -3.77
CA SER A 105 -4.87 9.51 -2.55
C SER A 105 -3.63 10.33 -2.24
N ILE A 106 -3.31 10.50 -0.95
CA ILE A 106 -2.12 11.25 -0.55
C ILE A 106 -0.84 10.58 -1.06
N THR A 107 -0.81 9.24 -1.11
CA THR A 107 0.34 8.48 -1.62
C THR A 107 0.57 8.73 -3.11
N MET A 108 -0.49 8.80 -3.93
CA MET A 108 -0.35 9.16 -5.34
C MET A 108 0.12 10.61 -5.48
N ALA A 109 -0.47 11.53 -4.72
CA ALA A 109 -0.10 12.94 -4.76
C ALA A 109 1.37 13.16 -4.41
N PHE A 110 1.91 12.48 -3.38
CA PHE A 110 3.33 12.52 -3.05
C PHE A 110 4.23 11.81 -4.08
N ALA A 111 3.71 10.79 -4.76
CA ALA A 111 4.48 10.07 -5.78
C ALA A 111 4.65 10.88 -7.07
N THR A 112 3.61 11.58 -7.52
CA THR A 112 3.55 12.23 -8.84
C THR A 112 3.42 13.75 -8.80
N GLY A 113 3.14 14.34 -7.64
CA GLY A 113 2.54 15.67 -7.55
C GLY A 113 1.02 15.61 -7.71
N TYR A 114 0.33 16.67 -7.25
CA TYR A 114 -1.12 16.81 -7.44
C TYR A 114 -1.42 17.14 -8.90
N ASP A 115 -2.23 16.31 -9.55
CA ASP A 115 -2.60 16.45 -10.96
C ASP A 115 -4.05 15.96 -11.16
N LEU A 116 -4.92 16.89 -11.61
CA LEU A 116 -6.33 16.63 -11.85
C LEU A 116 -6.59 15.59 -12.96
N GLU A 117 -5.59 15.25 -13.78
CA GLU A 117 -5.69 14.17 -14.77
C GLU A 117 -5.74 12.77 -14.12
N PHE A 118 -5.28 12.63 -12.87
CA PHE A 118 -5.48 11.41 -12.09
C PHE A 118 -6.84 11.37 -11.39
N CYS A 119 -7.60 12.47 -11.36
CA CYS A 119 -8.96 12.46 -10.85
C CYS A 119 -9.91 11.74 -11.83
N PRO A 120 -10.79 10.85 -11.33
CA PRO A 120 -11.88 10.35 -12.16
C PRO A 120 -12.78 11.50 -12.59
N LYS A 121 -12.84 11.79 -13.89
CA LYS A 121 -13.77 12.79 -14.45
C LYS A 121 -15.17 12.18 -14.54
N LYS A 122 -16.19 12.91 -14.06
CA LYS A 122 -17.59 12.60 -14.39
C LYS A 122 -17.82 13.00 -15.85
N ILE A 123 -18.19 12.05 -16.69
CA ILE A 123 -18.75 12.31 -18.04
C ILE A 123 -20.21 11.86 -18.00
N GLN A 124 -21.13 12.65 -18.55
CA GLN A 124 -22.55 12.28 -18.60
C GLN A 124 -22.70 10.84 -19.13
N GLY A 125 -23.35 9.98 -18.34
CA GLY A 125 -23.60 8.58 -18.68
C GLY A 125 -22.47 7.57 -18.38
N ILE A 126 -21.22 7.99 -18.11
CA ILE A 126 -20.11 7.09 -17.77
C ILE A 126 -19.57 7.42 -16.37
N LYS A 127 -19.73 6.48 -15.44
CA LYS A 127 -19.51 6.73 -14.00
C LYS A 127 -18.05 6.96 -13.59
N CYS A 128 -17.05 6.63 -14.41
CA CYS A 128 -15.63 6.90 -14.15
C CYS A 128 -14.84 6.89 -15.48
N LYS A 129 -14.19 7.99 -15.87
CA LYS A 129 -13.14 7.95 -16.91
C LYS A 129 -11.90 7.25 -16.35
N ILE A 130 -11.20 6.46 -17.18
CA ILE A 130 -9.87 5.94 -16.86
C ILE A 130 -8.94 7.14 -16.58
N PRO A 131 -8.31 7.23 -15.40
CA PRO A 131 -7.35 8.29 -15.09
C PRO A 131 -6.12 8.18 -16.01
N LYS A 132 -5.29 9.22 -16.02
CA LYS A 132 -3.98 9.18 -16.68
C LYS A 132 -3.20 7.92 -16.25
N ASN A 133 -2.57 7.25 -17.23
CA ASN A 133 -1.73 6.10 -16.94
C ASN A 133 -0.59 6.50 -16.00
N ASN A 134 -0.37 5.71 -14.95
CA ASN A 134 0.80 5.89 -14.10
C ASN A 134 2.03 5.35 -14.88
N PRO A 135 3.02 6.20 -15.21
CA PRO A 135 4.19 5.77 -15.98
C PRO A 135 5.06 4.77 -15.22
N PHE A 136 4.88 4.58 -13.91
CA PHE A 136 5.55 3.53 -13.13
C PHE A 136 4.88 2.16 -13.24
N TYR A 137 3.61 2.11 -13.63
CA TYR A 137 2.83 0.89 -13.57
C TYR A 137 3.40 -0.18 -14.51
N ALA A 138 3.61 -1.38 -13.97
CA ALA A 138 4.17 -2.53 -14.67
C ALA A 138 5.50 -2.24 -15.40
N GLN A 139 6.29 -1.27 -14.90
CA GLN A 139 7.60 -0.96 -15.45
C GLN A 139 8.72 -1.73 -14.77
N HIS A 140 9.81 -1.94 -15.52
CA HIS A 140 11.04 -2.56 -15.07
C HIS A 140 12.07 -1.49 -14.71
N GLY A 141 12.55 -1.48 -13.47
CA GLY A 141 13.59 -0.55 -13.04
C GLY A 141 13.87 -0.66 -11.55
N VAL A 142 15.10 -0.35 -11.14
CA VAL A 142 15.52 -0.42 -9.73
C VAL A 142 15.58 0.95 -9.05
N MET A 143 15.45 2.05 -9.82
CA MET A 143 15.57 3.42 -9.32
C MET A 143 14.41 4.32 -9.79
N PRO A 144 13.22 4.23 -9.16
CA PRO A 144 12.01 4.95 -9.59
C PRO A 144 12.18 6.45 -9.88
N TRP A 145 12.93 7.18 -9.05
CA TRP A 145 13.14 8.61 -9.25
C TRP A 145 14.06 8.87 -10.45
N ASN A 146 15.12 8.09 -10.58
CA ASN A 146 16.07 8.25 -11.67
C ASN A 146 15.42 7.93 -13.02
N ASP A 147 14.67 6.82 -13.06
CA ASP A 147 14.14 6.23 -14.27
C ASP A 147 12.82 6.90 -14.72
N TYR A 148 11.95 7.24 -13.77
CA TYR A 148 10.58 7.69 -14.06
C TYR A 148 10.20 9.04 -13.44
N LYS A 149 11.13 9.70 -12.72
CA LYS A 149 10.89 11.01 -12.07
C LYS A 149 9.70 11.02 -11.12
N LEU A 150 9.41 9.86 -10.51
CA LEU A 150 8.40 9.69 -9.47
C LEU A 150 9.00 8.91 -8.30
N ARG A 151 8.44 9.11 -7.11
CA ARG A 151 8.87 8.40 -5.90
C ARG A 151 7.71 7.58 -5.34
N PRO A 152 7.69 6.24 -5.53
CA PRO A 152 6.66 5.40 -4.94
C PRO A 152 6.54 5.73 -3.45
N THR A 153 5.31 5.99 -3.04
CA THR A 153 5.02 6.49 -1.70
C THR A 153 4.11 5.51 -1.00
N MET A 154 4.47 5.14 0.22
CA MET A 154 3.62 4.34 1.11
C MET A 154 3.21 5.16 2.33
N LEU A 155 2.06 4.79 2.90
CA LEU A 155 1.55 5.35 4.14
C LEU A 155 1.71 4.30 5.25
N LEU A 156 2.57 4.58 6.21
CA LEU A 156 2.75 3.79 7.43
C LEU A 156 1.76 4.28 8.49
N ALA A 157 0.50 3.90 8.31
CA ALA A 157 -0.62 4.33 9.15
C ALA A 157 -1.04 3.24 10.16
N ALA A 158 -1.40 3.67 11.37
CA ALA A 158 -2.02 2.86 12.40
C ALA A 158 -2.85 3.75 13.35
N GLU A 159 -3.79 3.16 14.09
CA GLU A 159 -4.59 3.90 15.08
C GLU A 159 -3.83 4.19 16.39
N THR A 160 -2.84 3.36 16.71
CA THR A 160 -2.01 3.47 17.93
C THR A 160 -0.54 3.21 17.60
N PHE A 161 0.34 3.61 18.51
CA PHE A 161 1.77 3.35 18.36
C PHE A 161 2.08 1.85 18.44
N ASP A 162 1.39 1.08 19.29
CA ASP A 162 1.64 -0.36 19.43
C ASP A 162 1.31 -1.10 18.12
N LEU A 163 0.18 -0.77 17.48
CA LEU A 163 -0.18 -1.33 16.17
C LEU A 163 0.84 -0.94 15.09
N ALA A 164 1.34 0.29 15.10
CA ALA A 164 2.39 0.71 14.18
C ALA A 164 3.70 -0.06 14.43
N LYS A 165 4.08 -0.24 15.71
CA LYS A 165 5.27 -0.97 16.11
C LYS A 165 5.21 -2.41 15.63
N GLU A 166 4.10 -3.11 15.87
CA GLU A 166 3.88 -4.47 15.38
C GLU A 166 3.98 -4.57 13.86
N LEU A 167 3.38 -3.63 13.13
CA LEU A 167 3.49 -3.56 11.67
C LEU A 167 4.94 -3.39 11.20
N ILE A 168 5.69 -2.49 11.84
CA ILE A 168 7.10 -2.24 11.52
C ILE A 168 7.94 -3.49 11.80
N ASP A 169 7.75 -4.10 12.98
CA ASP A 169 8.48 -5.28 13.41
C ASP A 169 8.23 -6.47 12.49
N ARG A 170 6.97 -6.72 12.09
CA ARG A 170 6.65 -7.74 11.07
C ARG A 170 7.33 -7.45 9.74
N GLY A 171 7.35 -6.18 9.33
CA GLY A 171 8.05 -5.77 8.12
C GLY A 171 9.57 -6.01 8.20
N VAL A 172 10.20 -5.78 9.35
CA VAL A 172 11.63 -6.08 9.56
C VAL A 172 11.87 -7.58 9.57
N ALA A 173 11.03 -8.35 10.26
CA ALA A 173 11.12 -9.81 10.31
C ALA A 173 10.98 -10.47 8.93
N SER A 174 10.37 -9.79 7.95
CA SER A 174 10.26 -10.30 6.58
C SER A 174 11.52 -10.12 5.73
N ASP A 175 12.46 -9.26 6.14
CA ASP A 175 13.60 -8.91 5.30
C ASP A 175 14.49 -10.12 5.01
N SER A 176 14.71 -10.36 3.71
CA SER A 176 15.57 -11.43 3.18
C SER A 176 15.19 -12.86 3.57
N GLN A 177 13.97 -13.09 4.08
CA GLN A 177 13.55 -14.41 4.56
C GLN A 177 13.04 -15.34 3.45
N GLN A 178 12.39 -14.79 2.41
CA GLN A 178 11.68 -15.57 1.37
C GLN A 178 10.89 -16.76 1.95
N PRO A 179 9.99 -16.54 2.92
CA PRO A 179 9.36 -17.63 3.64
C PRO A 179 8.36 -18.37 2.75
N ASP A 180 8.20 -19.67 3.01
CA ASP A 180 7.14 -20.47 2.39
C ASP A 180 5.77 -19.99 2.88
N GLY A 181 4.78 -19.98 2.00
CA GLY A 181 3.41 -19.61 2.33
C GLY A 181 2.47 -19.75 1.15
N THR A 182 1.19 -19.55 1.43
CA THR A 182 0.11 -19.71 0.45
C THR A 182 -0.47 -18.37 0.04
N ALA A 183 -0.62 -18.18 -1.27
CA ALA A 183 -1.45 -17.16 -1.88
C ALA A 183 -2.89 -17.66 -2.01
N TYR A 184 -3.79 -17.11 -1.21
CA TYR A 184 -5.22 -17.38 -1.24
C TYR A 184 -5.93 -16.33 -2.10
N LEU A 185 -6.45 -16.76 -3.24
CA LEU A 185 -7.19 -15.94 -4.20
C LEU A 185 -8.67 -16.33 -4.16
N LEU A 186 -9.51 -15.51 -3.54
CA LEU A 186 -10.92 -15.81 -3.32
C LEU A 186 -11.80 -15.25 -4.43
N SER A 187 -12.46 -16.15 -5.16
CA SER A 187 -13.58 -15.83 -6.03
C SER A 187 -14.85 -15.85 -5.20
N THR A 188 -15.45 -14.67 -5.01
CA THR A 188 -16.54 -14.46 -4.04
C THR A 188 -17.91 -14.26 -4.69
N SER A 189 -18.95 -14.30 -3.87
CA SER A 189 -20.34 -14.04 -4.28
C SER A 189 -20.62 -12.59 -4.70
N ASP A 190 -19.77 -11.62 -4.34
CA ASP A 190 -19.98 -10.20 -4.64
C ASP A 190 -19.44 -9.84 -6.04
N LYS A 191 -20.30 -9.98 -7.04
CA LYS A 191 -19.95 -9.78 -8.46
C LYS A 191 -19.33 -8.41 -8.77
N ASN A 192 -19.71 -7.36 -8.05
CA ASN A 192 -19.21 -6.00 -8.31
C ASN A 192 -17.74 -5.84 -7.89
N ARG A 193 -17.32 -6.61 -6.88
CA ARG A 193 -15.97 -6.54 -6.30
C ARG A 193 -15.09 -7.73 -6.70
N ASN A 194 -15.67 -8.73 -7.35
CA ASN A 194 -14.99 -9.95 -7.79
C ASN A 194 -14.35 -9.84 -9.19
N ILE A 195 -14.14 -8.62 -9.73
CA ILE A 195 -13.65 -8.44 -11.11
C ILE A 195 -12.25 -9.02 -11.34
N ARG A 196 -11.40 -9.07 -10.29
CA ARG A 196 -10.05 -9.66 -10.35
C ARG A 196 -10.05 -11.18 -10.48
N ALA A 197 -11.11 -11.85 -10.02
CA ALA A 197 -11.19 -13.31 -10.01
C ALA A 197 -11.12 -13.93 -11.41
N ARG A 198 -11.49 -13.16 -12.46
CA ARG A 198 -11.35 -13.57 -13.87
C ARG A 198 -9.91 -13.93 -14.27
N LYS A 199 -8.91 -13.45 -13.54
CA LYS A 199 -7.48 -13.68 -13.79
C LYS A 199 -6.87 -14.75 -12.89
N TYR A 200 -7.58 -15.24 -11.87
CA TYR A 200 -6.98 -16.10 -10.84
C TYR A 200 -6.52 -17.45 -11.38
N ASP A 201 -7.25 -18.08 -12.29
CA ASP A 201 -6.83 -19.34 -12.90
C ASP A 201 -5.55 -19.19 -13.75
N GLU A 202 -5.43 -18.07 -14.47
CA GLU A 202 -4.23 -17.73 -15.24
C GLU A 202 -3.03 -17.56 -14.30
N ILE A 203 -3.23 -16.86 -13.18
CA ILE A 203 -2.21 -16.66 -12.15
C ILE A 203 -1.81 -17.99 -11.53
N GLN A 204 -2.75 -18.83 -11.12
CA GLN A 204 -2.43 -20.13 -10.53
C GLN A 204 -1.58 -21.00 -11.46
N LYS A 205 -1.95 -21.08 -12.75
CA LYS A 205 -1.17 -21.83 -13.75
C LYS A 205 0.25 -21.28 -13.90
N LYS A 206 0.38 -19.96 -13.92
CA LYS A 206 1.66 -19.27 -14.09
C LYS A 206 2.64 -19.50 -12.93
N TRP A 207 2.12 -19.66 -11.72
CA TRP A 207 2.91 -19.86 -10.50
C TRP A 207 3.05 -21.33 -10.08
N TYR A 208 2.53 -22.26 -10.87
CA TYR A 208 2.52 -23.70 -10.55
C TYR A 208 3.92 -24.28 -10.28
N SER A 209 4.96 -23.79 -10.97
CA SER A 209 6.36 -24.21 -10.78
C SER A 209 7.15 -23.35 -9.79
N SER A 210 6.51 -22.38 -9.15
CA SER A 210 7.15 -21.49 -8.19
C SER A 210 7.14 -22.07 -6.77
N LYS A 211 7.94 -21.49 -5.87
CA LYS A 211 7.88 -21.80 -4.43
C LYS A 211 6.58 -21.34 -3.75
N LEU A 212 5.84 -20.42 -4.38
CA LEU A 212 4.61 -19.87 -3.82
C LEU A 212 3.42 -20.77 -4.17
N GLN A 213 2.79 -21.38 -3.17
CA GLN A 213 1.56 -22.13 -3.39
C GLN A 213 0.42 -21.14 -3.70
N VAL A 214 -0.29 -21.35 -4.82
CA VAL A 214 -1.45 -20.51 -5.17
C VAL A 214 -2.73 -21.35 -5.10
N LYS A 215 -3.65 -20.96 -4.21
CA LYS A 215 -4.98 -21.57 -4.04
C LYS A 215 -6.06 -20.59 -4.51
N VAL A 216 -6.76 -20.96 -5.58
CA VAL A 216 -7.97 -20.27 -6.03
C VAL A 216 -9.18 -20.94 -5.37
N LEU A 217 -9.93 -20.19 -4.57
CA LEU A 217 -11.04 -20.73 -3.77
C LEU A 217 -12.35 -20.02 -4.11
N ASN A 218 -13.40 -20.78 -4.37
CA ASN A 218 -14.75 -20.26 -4.61
C ASN A 218 -15.52 -20.16 -3.28
N GLN A 219 -15.19 -19.15 -2.49
CA GLN A 219 -15.80 -18.90 -1.18
C GLN A 219 -15.66 -17.43 -0.79
N ASP A 220 -16.45 -17.01 0.21
CA ASP A 220 -16.53 -15.60 0.62
C ASP A 220 -15.49 -15.19 1.67
N PHE A 221 -14.92 -16.15 2.41
CA PHE A 221 -13.96 -15.89 3.49
C PHE A 221 -12.98 -17.07 3.64
N LEU A 222 -11.84 -16.79 4.26
CA LEU A 222 -10.91 -17.81 4.76
C LEU A 222 -11.18 -18.06 6.23
N LEU A 223 -10.84 -19.26 6.70
CA LEU A 223 -10.97 -19.64 8.11
C LEU A 223 -9.78 -20.50 8.52
N ASN A 224 -9.19 -20.20 9.67
CA ASN A 224 -8.15 -21.01 10.31
C ASN A 224 -6.85 -21.24 9.53
N GLU A 225 -6.62 -20.57 8.39
CA GLU A 225 -5.39 -20.71 7.62
C GLU A 225 -4.19 -20.06 8.34
N LYS A 226 -3.06 -20.77 8.39
CA LYS A 226 -1.92 -20.39 9.24
C LYS A 226 -0.65 -19.97 8.49
N ASP A 227 -0.69 -20.00 7.18
CA ASP A 227 0.42 -19.78 6.26
C ASP A 227 0.08 -18.69 5.22
N VAL A 228 -0.70 -17.69 5.61
CA VAL A 228 -1.22 -16.68 4.67
C VAL A 228 -0.10 -15.75 4.23
N MET A 229 0.35 -15.87 2.98
CA MET A 229 1.32 -14.97 2.34
C MET A 229 0.60 -13.91 1.48
N PHE A 230 -0.43 -14.32 0.73
CA PHE A 230 -1.30 -13.38 0.05
C PHE A 230 -2.76 -13.72 0.34
N TYR A 231 -3.57 -12.70 0.58
CA TYR A 231 -5.02 -12.85 0.66
C TYR A 231 -5.72 -11.78 -0.17
N PHE A 232 -6.16 -12.16 -1.37
CA PHE A 232 -6.92 -11.27 -2.26
C PHE A 232 -8.36 -11.71 -2.42
N THR A 233 -9.26 -10.78 -2.16
CA THR A 233 -10.71 -11.03 -2.17
C THR A 233 -11.48 -9.85 -2.75
N GLY A 234 -12.77 -10.08 -2.98
CA GLY A 234 -13.72 -9.10 -3.48
C GLY A 234 -14.93 -8.99 -2.56
N LYS A 235 -14.78 -8.63 -1.29
CA LYS A 235 -15.90 -8.37 -0.36
C LYS A 235 -15.81 -6.97 0.21
N ALA A 236 -16.96 -6.39 0.55
CA ALA A 236 -17.01 -5.13 1.30
C ALA A 236 -16.48 -5.27 2.74
N HIS A 237 -16.62 -6.46 3.32
CA HIS A 237 -16.10 -6.82 4.65
C HIS A 237 -15.56 -8.24 4.60
N VAL A 238 -14.39 -8.44 5.19
CA VAL A 238 -13.78 -9.76 5.32
C VAL A 238 -14.01 -10.28 6.73
N LYS A 239 -14.56 -11.49 6.83
CA LYS A 239 -14.84 -12.13 8.11
C LYS A 239 -13.66 -13.00 8.55
N HIS A 240 -13.63 -13.30 9.85
CA HIS A 240 -12.72 -14.30 10.44
C HIS A 240 -11.23 -13.99 10.34
N LEU A 241 -10.86 -12.71 10.20
CA LEU A 241 -9.45 -12.29 10.16
C LEU A 241 -8.68 -12.71 11.41
N ASP A 242 -9.35 -12.72 12.57
CA ASP A 242 -8.85 -13.18 13.87
C ASP A 242 -8.44 -14.66 13.89
N THR A 243 -8.94 -15.46 12.95
CA THR A 243 -8.60 -16.89 12.84
C THR A 243 -7.37 -17.14 11.97
N LEU A 244 -6.90 -16.14 11.23
CA LEU A 244 -5.83 -16.29 10.25
C LEU A 244 -4.47 -16.01 10.88
N LYS A 245 -3.42 -16.62 10.34
CA LYS A 245 -2.04 -16.25 10.66
C LYS A 245 -1.33 -15.82 9.37
N PHE A 246 -1.03 -14.54 9.31
CA PHE A 246 -0.21 -13.95 8.25
C PHE A 246 1.27 -14.15 8.56
N ILE A 247 2.03 -14.52 7.53
CA ILE A 247 3.48 -14.65 7.64
C ILE A 247 4.11 -13.24 7.54
N PRO A 248 5.21 -12.94 8.25
CA PRO A 248 5.95 -11.70 8.04
C PRO A 248 6.24 -11.44 6.55
N GLY A 249 5.83 -10.27 6.04
CA GLY A 249 5.91 -9.92 4.62
C GLY A 249 4.63 -10.16 3.83
N ALA A 250 3.60 -10.77 4.43
CA ALA A 250 2.34 -11.04 3.76
C ALA A 250 1.61 -9.76 3.33
N VAL A 251 0.90 -9.84 2.20
CA VAL A 251 0.09 -8.74 1.65
C VAL A 251 -1.35 -9.20 1.49
N ALA A 252 -2.29 -8.41 1.98
CA ALA A 252 -3.72 -8.71 1.86
C ALA A 252 -4.48 -7.52 1.29
N ASP A 253 -5.54 -7.78 0.53
CA ASP A 253 -6.33 -6.73 -0.08
C ASP A 253 -7.76 -7.20 -0.41
N HIS A 254 -8.69 -6.24 -0.37
CA HIS A 254 -10.07 -6.40 -0.78
C HIS A 254 -10.47 -5.27 -1.72
N LEU A 255 -11.00 -5.62 -2.89
CA LEU A 255 -11.34 -4.62 -3.89
C LEU A 255 -12.60 -3.85 -3.48
N THR A 256 -12.42 -2.66 -2.92
CA THR A 256 -13.51 -1.79 -2.47
C THR A 256 -13.24 -0.33 -2.84
N SER A 257 -14.28 0.51 -2.92
CA SER A 257 -14.18 1.92 -3.34
C SER A 257 -13.76 2.86 -2.20
N PHE A 258 -13.82 2.40 -0.97
CA PHE A 258 -13.57 3.17 0.25
C PHE A 258 -12.56 2.47 1.18
N GLY A 259 -11.87 1.42 0.71
CA GLY A 259 -10.87 0.69 1.49
C GLY A 259 -9.74 1.58 2.02
N GLY A 260 -9.38 2.64 1.31
CA GLY A 260 -8.40 3.64 1.72
C GLY A 260 -8.93 4.70 2.70
N GLN A 261 -10.18 4.61 3.15
CA GLN A 261 -10.67 5.44 4.25
C GLN A 261 -10.20 4.89 5.59
N MET A 262 -9.40 5.66 6.31
CA MET A 262 -8.70 5.17 7.51
C MET A 262 -9.60 4.97 8.73
N LYS A 263 -10.81 5.52 8.74
CA LYS A 263 -11.80 5.35 9.83
C LYS A 263 -13.20 5.00 9.31
N SER A 264 -13.32 4.36 8.14
CA SER A 264 -14.66 4.04 7.61
C SER A 264 -15.44 3.15 8.58
N ALA A 265 -16.72 3.47 8.74
CA ALA A 265 -17.59 2.87 9.73
C ALA A 265 -17.71 1.35 9.56
N GLU A 266 -17.43 0.63 10.64
CA GLU A 266 -17.67 -0.82 10.80
C GLU A 266 -19.16 -1.18 10.63
N GLN A 267 -20.06 -0.18 10.64
CA GLN A 267 -21.49 -0.36 10.43
C GLN A 267 -21.94 0.33 9.14
N GLY A 268 -22.39 -0.48 8.17
CA GLY A 268 -22.98 -0.01 6.90
C GLY A 268 -21.97 0.45 5.83
N GLY A 269 -20.66 0.46 6.14
CA GLY A 269 -19.59 0.95 5.27
C GLY A 269 -18.87 -0.13 4.45
N GLN A 270 -17.65 0.17 4.02
CA GLN A 270 -16.68 -0.81 3.53
C GLN A 270 -15.53 -0.86 4.54
N MET A 271 -14.98 -2.05 4.75
CA MET A 271 -13.88 -2.29 5.66
C MET A 271 -12.67 -1.40 5.31
N SER A 272 -12.03 -0.82 6.32
CA SER A 272 -10.77 -0.11 6.11
C SER A 272 -9.63 -1.09 5.84
N SER A 273 -8.70 -0.71 4.99
CA SER A 273 -7.47 -1.47 4.73
C SER A 273 -6.58 -1.61 5.97
N LEU A 274 -6.77 -0.75 6.98
CA LEU A 274 -6.09 -0.89 8.28
C LEU A 274 -6.44 -2.21 8.98
N ARG A 275 -7.64 -2.76 8.77
CA ARG A 275 -8.05 -4.04 9.39
C ARG A 275 -7.17 -5.20 8.94
N TRP A 276 -6.62 -5.15 7.73
CA TRP A 276 -5.63 -6.13 7.27
C TRP A 276 -4.31 -6.02 8.05
N LEU A 277 -3.84 -4.78 8.26
CA LEU A 277 -2.60 -4.51 8.97
C LEU A 277 -2.72 -4.90 10.45
N GLU A 278 -3.84 -4.59 11.08
CA GLU A 278 -4.13 -5.01 12.46
C GLU A 278 -4.21 -6.54 12.60
N SER A 279 -4.70 -7.22 11.57
CA SER A 279 -4.84 -8.68 11.56
C SER A 279 -3.54 -9.43 11.25
N GLY A 280 -2.43 -8.73 11.00
CA GLY A 280 -1.11 -9.35 10.79
C GLY A 280 -0.51 -9.19 9.40
N ALA A 281 -1.23 -8.63 8.43
CA ALA A 281 -0.64 -8.32 7.12
C ALA A 281 0.46 -7.26 7.27
N THR A 282 1.51 -7.37 6.44
CA THR A 282 2.61 -6.39 6.39
C THR A 282 2.33 -5.28 5.39
N GLY A 283 1.43 -5.52 4.42
CA GLY A 283 0.97 -4.50 3.49
C GLY A 283 -0.48 -4.73 3.06
N SER A 284 -1.14 -3.63 2.68
CA SER A 284 -2.47 -3.63 2.07
C SER A 284 -2.57 -2.54 1.02
N TYR A 285 -3.55 -2.67 0.13
CA TYR A 285 -3.97 -1.63 -0.80
C TYR A 285 -5.40 -1.19 -0.46
N GLY A 286 -5.78 0.05 -0.79
CA GLY A 286 -7.06 0.65 -0.41
C GLY A 286 -7.39 1.93 -1.15
#